data_AF-A0A7S3WE15-F1
#
_entry.id   AF-A0A7S3WE15-F1
#
_cell.length_a   1.000
_cell.length_b   1.000
_cell.length_c   1.000
_cell.angle_alpha   90.00
_cell.angle_beta   90.00
_cell.angle_gamma   90.00
#
_symmetry.space_group_name_H-M   'P 1'
#
loop_
_entity.id
_entity.type
_entity.pdbx_description
1 polymer ?
#
loop_
_entity_poly.entity_id
_entity_poly.type
_entity_poly.pdbx_seq_one_letter_code
_entity_poly.pdbx_strand_id
1 'polypeptide(L)'
;TAAAGTEEAEAEEEGGGTLSLCLQIGGCLLQAAQQHPSLKRRLRERLLGPLQQCAATGPAALAPRAAALAASLLVATSLAEEEPRGRTPPPLGLVEVDSPAQLAELREAVRDVGRAEPYRVAAGLAAVRHALLRRSEAALGRLEELLELAKLRLAHDDSFVYQAALNALAAAAEVSPRTVMPRLAELLLPQGKPQLGRRPSAACEARAAAATERRLKGAQALCQAVLRLGATLPPHADAAMAALLAGARDDCAAVRASCLAALATAASTLRLALHP
;
A
#
# COMPACT_ATOMS: atom_id res chain seq x y z
N THR A 1 54.74 -15.76 -5.38
CA THR A 1 53.65 -15.53 -6.35
C THR A 1 52.50 -16.51 -6.15
N ALA A 2 52.02 -16.67 -4.90
CA ALA A 2 50.94 -17.63 -4.57
C ALA A 2 50.00 -17.06 -3.48
N ALA A 3 49.58 -15.80 -3.64
CA ALA A 3 48.68 -15.12 -2.71
C ALA A 3 47.58 -14.30 -3.42
N ALA A 4 47.37 -14.53 -4.73
CA ALA A 4 46.39 -13.78 -5.54
C ALA A 4 45.18 -14.62 -5.98
N GLY A 5 45.06 -15.87 -5.50
CA GLY A 5 44.03 -16.82 -5.97
C GLY A 5 42.85 -17.04 -5.02
N THR A 6 42.81 -16.38 -3.85
CA THR A 6 41.77 -16.60 -2.83
C THR A 6 40.76 -15.47 -2.72
N GLU A 7 41.03 -14.26 -3.24
CA GLU A 7 40.04 -13.16 -3.22
C GLU A 7 39.00 -13.25 -4.35
N GLU A 8 39.29 -13.94 -5.46
CA GLU A 8 38.31 -14.09 -6.56
C GLU A 8 37.20 -15.12 -6.26
N ALA A 9 37.43 -16.07 -5.34
CA ALA A 9 36.45 -17.10 -5.00
C ALA A 9 35.36 -16.61 -4.01
N GLU A 10 35.68 -15.66 -3.13
CA GLU A 10 34.71 -15.13 -2.16
C GLU A 10 33.77 -14.09 -2.79
N ALA A 11 34.18 -13.43 -3.89
CA ALA A 11 33.35 -12.47 -4.62
C ALA A 11 32.21 -13.12 -5.45
N GLU A 12 32.38 -14.37 -5.89
CA GLU A 12 31.33 -15.10 -6.62
C GLU A 12 30.21 -15.63 -5.69
N GLU A 13 30.50 -15.92 -4.41
CA GLU A 13 29.51 -16.42 -3.45
C GLU A 13 28.52 -15.33 -2.99
N GLU A 14 28.99 -14.09 -2.75
CA GLU A 14 28.12 -12.97 -2.36
C GLU A 14 27.20 -12.48 -3.50
N GLY A 15 27.68 -12.54 -4.75
CA GLY A 15 26.88 -12.18 -5.94
C GLY A 15 25.72 -13.14 -6.19
N GLY A 16 25.93 -14.43 -5.94
CA GLY A 16 24.91 -15.48 -6.10
C GLY A 16 23.73 -15.33 -5.13
N GLY A 17 24.00 -14.94 -3.89
CA GLY A 17 22.96 -14.73 -2.86
C GLY A 17 22.00 -13.60 -3.22
N THR A 18 22.54 -12.48 -3.71
CA THR A 18 21.75 -11.29 -4.09
C THR A 18 20.85 -11.58 -5.30
N LEU A 19 21.38 -12.27 -6.32
CA LEU A 19 20.59 -12.65 -7.50
C LEU A 19 19.51 -13.69 -7.17
N SER A 20 19.80 -14.63 -6.28
CA SER A 20 18.82 -15.62 -5.80
C SER A 20 17.65 -14.94 -5.07
N LEU A 21 17.94 -13.97 -4.20
CA LEU A 21 16.92 -13.19 -3.50
C LEU A 21 16.06 -12.37 -4.48
N CYS A 22 16.69 -11.75 -5.49
CA CYS A 22 15.97 -11.03 -6.55
C CYS A 22 15.01 -11.94 -7.34
N LEU A 23 15.40 -13.18 -7.63
CA LEU A 23 14.54 -14.16 -8.31
C LEU A 23 13.39 -14.64 -7.41
N GLN A 24 13.62 -14.80 -6.11
CA GLN A 24 12.56 -15.13 -5.14
C GLN A 24 11.54 -13.99 -5.02
N ILE A 25 12.01 -12.74 -4.90
CA ILE A 25 11.15 -11.55 -4.88
C ILE A 25 10.37 -11.46 -6.21
N GLY A 26 11.02 -11.71 -7.35
CA GLY A 26 10.37 -11.76 -8.65
C GLY A 26 9.23 -12.78 -8.72
N GLY A 27 9.42 -13.97 -8.15
CA GLY A 27 8.37 -14.99 -8.03
C GLY A 27 7.18 -14.55 -7.17
N CYS A 28 7.44 -13.94 -6.01
CA CYS A 28 6.40 -13.41 -5.13
C CYS A 28 5.64 -12.25 -5.79
N LEU A 29 6.33 -11.36 -6.50
CA LEU A 29 5.71 -10.27 -7.25
C LEU A 29 4.84 -10.80 -8.40
N LEU A 30 5.27 -11.88 -9.06
CA LEU A 30 4.48 -12.54 -10.11
C LEU A 30 3.20 -13.17 -9.54
N GLN A 31 3.30 -13.81 -8.38
CA GLN A 31 2.16 -14.38 -7.67
C GLN A 31 1.19 -13.30 -7.18
N ALA A 32 1.70 -12.16 -6.69
CA ALA A 32 0.87 -11.00 -6.35
C ALA A 32 0.23 -10.38 -7.60
N ALA A 33 0.94 -10.36 -8.73
CA ALA A 33 0.42 -9.82 -9.99
C ALA A 33 -0.68 -10.69 -10.61
N GLN A 34 -0.79 -11.98 -10.28
CA GLN A 34 -1.95 -12.81 -10.64
C GLN A 34 -3.27 -12.16 -10.21
N GLN A 35 -3.28 -11.46 -9.07
CA GLN A 35 -4.45 -10.80 -8.49
C GLN A 35 -4.65 -9.35 -8.99
N HIS A 36 -3.68 -8.77 -9.70
CA HIS A 36 -3.69 -7.36 -10.12
C HIS A 36 -3.16 -7.16 -11.55
N PRO A 37 -4.03 -7.00 -12.55
CA PRO A 37 -3.63 -6.91 -13.97
C PRO A 37 -2.72 -5.70 -14.27
N SER A 38 -2.89 -4.58 -13.56
CA SER A 38 -2.04 -3.39 -13.69
C SER A 38 -0.59 -3.62 -13.26
N LEU A 39 -0.34 -4.54 -12.33
CA LEU A 39 1.01 -4.94 -11.91
C LEU A 39 1.67 -5.85 -12.95
N LYS A 40 0.89 -6.73 -13.63
CA LYS A 40 1.43 -7.63 -14.67
C LYS A 40 2.15 -6.86 -15.78
N ARG A 41 1.52 -5.79 -16.28
CA ARG A 41 2.09 -4.94 -17.34
C ARG A 41 3.38 -4.25 -16.89
N ARG A 42 3.38 -3.64 -15.71
CA ARG A 42 4.56 -2.94 -15.17
C ARG A 42 5.72 -3.88 -14.85
N LEU A 43 5.42 -5.07 -14.32
CA LEU A 43 6.43 -6.09 -14.06
C LEU A 43 7.02 -6.63 -15.36
N ARG A 44 6.21 -6.85 -16.40
CA ARG A 44 6.72 -7.22 -17.72
C ARG A 44 7.66 -6.15 -18.29
N GLU A 45 7.23 -4.89 -18.32
CA GLU A 45 8.02 -3.80 -18.88
C GLU A 45 9.36 -3.61 -18.16
N ARG A 46 9.42 -3.86 -16.85
CA ARG A 46 10.64 -3.63 -16.05
C ARG A 46 11.52 -4.86 -15.82
N LEU A 47 10.94 -6.06 -15.72
CA LEU A 47 11.68 -7.27 -15.33
C LEU A 47 11.97 -8.20 -16.50
N LEU A 48 11.23 -8.12 -17.62
CA LEU A 48 11.43 -9.05 -18.74
C LEU A 48 12.83 -8.94 -19.34
N GLY A 49 13.30 -7.73 -19.64
CA GLY A 49 14.64 -7.49 -20.18
C GLY A 49 15.76 -7.99 -19.26
N PRO A 50 15.78 -7.57 -17.98
CA PRO A 50 16.76 -8.06 -17.01
C PRO A 50 16.74 -9.59 -16.81
N LEU A 51 15.55 -10.22 -16.79
CA LEU A 51 15.44 -11.67 -16.65
C LEU A 51 15.95 -12.42 -17.89
N GLN A 52 15.71 -11.91 -19.09
CA GLN A 52 16.24 -12.47 -20.32
C GLN A 52 17.76 -12.33 -20.40
N GLN A 53 18.29 -11.18 -19.97
CA GLN A 53 19.73 -10.95 -19.89
C GLN A 53 20.38 -11.89 -18.85
N CYS A 54 19.80 -12.03 -17.66
CA CYS A 54 20.25 -12.99 -16.65
C CYS A 54 20.14 -14.45 -17.10
N ALA A 55 19.15 -14.79 -17.93
CA ALA A 55 19.04 -16.13 -18.50
C ALA A 55 20.13 -16.40 -19.57
N ALA A 56 20.58 -15.37 -20.29
CA ALA A 56 21.57 -15.49 -21.35
C ALA A 56 23.02 -15.42 -20.86
N THR A 57 23.30 -14.57 -19.86
CA THR A 57 24.68 -14.27 -19.40
C THR A 57 24.92 -14.57 -17.93
N GLY A 58 23.90 -15.06 -17.21
CA GLY A 58 24.00 -15.35 -15.78
C GLY A 58 24.67 -16.69 -15.47
N PRO A 59 24.96 -16.94 -14.18
CA PRO A 59 25.56 -18.20 -13.75
C PRO A 59 24.63 -19.39 -14.07
N ALA A 60 25.23 -20.52 -14.49
CA ALA A 60 24.51 -21.68 -15.01
C ALA A 60 23.43 -22.23 -14.06
N ALA A 61 23.60 -22.06 -12.74
CA ALA A 61 22.62 -22.48 -11.73
C ALA A 61 21.33 -21.63 -11.68
N LEU A 62 21.39 -20.36 -12.12
CA LEU A 62 20.27 -19.40 -12.02
C LEU A 62 19.58 -19.14 -13.37
N ALA A 63 20.27 -19.37 -14.49
CA ALA A 63 19.74 -19.25 -15.83
C ALA A 63 18.38 -19.95 -16.06
N PRO A 64 18.16 -21.22 -15.64
CA PRO A 64 16.86 -21.88 -15.86
C PRO A 64 15.72 -21.25 -15.04
N ARG A 65 16.00 -20.71 -13.85
CA ARG A 65 14.98 -20.04 -13.01
C ARG A 65 14.61 -18.66 -13.57
N ALA A 66 15.59 -17.91 -14.08
CA ALA A 66 15.35 -16.64 -14.75
C ALA A 66 14.52 -16.83 -16.04
N ALA A 67 14.86 -17.85 -16.84
CA ALA A 67 14.10 -18.20 -18.05
C ALA A 67 12.65 -18.60 -17.74
N ALA A 68 12.43 -19.41 -16.69
CA ALA A 68 11.08 -19.82 -16.27
C ALA A 68 10.22 -18.64 -15.80
N LEU A 69 10.80 -17.67 -15.08
CA LEU A 69 10.11 -16.45 -14.65
C LEU A 69 9.79 -15.53 -15.84
N ALA A 70 10.72 -15.38 -16.79
CA ALA A 70 10.48 -14.61 -18.02
C ALA A 70 9.35 -15.21 -18.86
N ALA A 71 9.33 -16.55 -19.03
CA ALA A 71 8.26 -17.25 -19.72
C ALA A 71 6.90 -17.06 -19.02
N SER A 72 6.88 -17.15 -17.69
CA SER A 72 5.67 -16.99 -16.89
C SER A 72 5.13 -15.55 -16.94
N LEU A 73 6.00 -14.54 -17.01
CA LEU A 73 5.63 -13.13 -17.26
C LEU A 73 5.01 -12.93 -18.64
N LEU A 74 5.56 -13.57 -19.68
CA LEU A 74 5.02 -13.48 -21.04
C LEU A 74 3.61 -14.08 -21.11
N VAL A 75 3.41 -15.29 -20.59
CA VAL A 75 2.10 -15.96 -20.54
C VAL A 75 1.09 -15.18 -19.71
N ALA A 76 1.51 -14.61 -18.57
CA ALA A 76 0.60 -13.85 -17.70
C ALA A 76 0.07 -12.55 -18.35
N THR A 77 0.78 -12.01 -19.35
CA THR A 77 0.40 -10.78 -20.03
C THR A 77 -0.39 -10.98 -21.33
N SER A 78 -0.29 -12.15 -21.97
CA SER A 78 -1.13 -12.46 -23.14
C SER A 78 -2.61 -12.69 -22.80
N LEU A 79 -2.92 -12.91 -21.52
CA LEU A 79 -4.29 -13.12 -21.02
C LEU A 79 -4.91 -11.86 -20.39
N ALA A 80 -4.25 -10.70 -20.45
CA ALA A 80 -4.64 -9.49 -19.71
C ALA A 80 -5.15 -8.34 -20.63
N GLU A 81 -5.60 -8.65 -21.85
CA GLU A 81 -6.06 -7.66 -22.85
C GLU A 81 -7.44 -7.03 -22.56
N GLU A 82 -8.08 -7.32 -21.43
CA GLU A 82 -9.32 -6.64 -21.01
C GLU A 82 -9.04 -5.70 -19.83
N GLU A 83 -8.42 -4.54 -20.09
CA GLU A 83 -8.49 -3.41 -19.17
C GLU A 83 -9.88 -2.74 -19.27
N PRO A 84 -10.56 -2.45 -18.15
CA PRO A 84 -11.63 -1.48 -18.16
C PRO A 84 -11.02 -0.10 -18.40
N ARG A 85 -11.13 0.36 -19.65
CA ARG A 85 -10.73 1.70 -20.10
C ARG A 85 -11.20 2.77 -19.12
N GLY A 86 -10.26 3.63 -18.74
CA GLY A 86 -10.50 5.04 -18.41
C GLY A 86 -11.58 5.32 -17.37
N ARG A 87 -11.23 5.29 -16.08
CA ARG A 87 -11.82 6.27 -15.17
C ARG A 87 -11.07 7.58 -15.38
N THR A 88 -11.61 8.41 -16.27
CA THR A 88 -11.39 9.85 -16.15
C THR A 88 -11.72 10.25 -14.71
N PRO A 89 -10.83 10.96 -14.00
CA PRO A 89 -11.21 11.51 -12.71
C PRO A 89 -12.45 12.39 -12.92
N PRO A 90 -13.49 12.27 -12.07
CA PRO A 90 -14.62 13.17 -12.16
C PRO A 90 -14.11 14.62 -12.09
N PRO A 91 -14.73 15.56 -12.82
CA PRO A 91 -14.28 16.94 -12.86
C PRO A 91 -14.12 17.47 -11.43
N LEU A 92 -12.91 17.98 -11.15
CA LEU A 92 -12.61 18.71 -9.92
C LEU A 92 -13.50 19.96 -9.89
N GLY A 93 -14.61 19.95 -9.16
CA GLY A 93 -15.28 21.23 -8.87
C GLY A 93 -16.72 21.23 -8.40
N LEU A 94 -17.49 20.15 -8.51
CA LEU A 94 -18.90 20.18 -8.11
C LEU A 94 -19.12 19.31 -6.88
N VAL A 95 -19.44 19.96 -5.77
CA VAL A 95 -20.09 19.32 -4.63
C VAL A 95 -21.50 19.00 -5.07
N GLU A 96 -21.91 17.73 -4.98
CA GLU A 96 -23.28 17.35 -5.29
C GLU A 96 -24.18 17.71 -4.11
N VAL A 97 -25.22 18.50 -4.37
CA VAL A 97 -26.28 18.76 -3.40
C VAL A 97 -27.06 17.46 -3.21
N ASP A 98 -27.13 16.99 -1.96
CA ASP A 98 -27.73 15.70 -1.66
C ASP A 98 -29.26 15.73 -1.75
N SER A 99 -29.81 14.75 -2.45
CA SER A 99 -31.24 14.42 -2.35
C SER A 99 -31.58 13.89 -0.95
N PRO A 100 -32.84 14.00 -0.51
CA PRO A 100 -33.26 13.47 0.80
C PRO A 100 -33.02 11.95 0.94
N ALA A 101 -33.08 11.21 -0.16
CA ALA A 101 -32.78 9.78 -0.19
C ALA A 101 -31.29 9.50 0.08
N GLN A 102 -30.38 10.26 -0.53
CA GLN A 102 -28.93 10.13 -0.30
C GLN A 102 -28.56 10.50 1.14
N LEU A 103 -29.21 11.52 1.72
CA LEU A 103 -28.99 11.88 3.12
C LEU A 103 -29.48 10.78 4.07
N ALA A 104 -30.61 10.14 3.77
CA ALA A 104 -31.12 9.00 4.54
C ALA A 104 -30.17 7.80 4.45
N GLU A 105 -29.68 7.49 3.24
CA GLU A 105 -28.70 6.43 2.98
C GLU A 105 -27.42 6.67 3.78
N LEU A 106 -26.86 7.89 3.77
CA LEU A 106 -25.67 8.23 4.55
C LEU A 106 -25.90 8.10 6.06
N ARG A 107 -27.07 8.51 6.56
CA ARG A 107 -27.42 8.37 7.99
C ARG A 107 -27.59 6.91 8.41
N GLU A 108 -28.12 6.07 7.54
CA GLU A 108 -28.18 4.62 7.77
C GLU A 108 -26.78 4.02 7.74
N ALA A 109 -25.96 4.37 6.74
CA ALA A 109 -24.58 3.91 6.64
C ALA A 109 -23.77 4.22 7.91
N VAL A 110 -23.84 5.46 8.42
CA VAL A 110 -23.15 5.84 9.68
C VAL A 110 -23.64 5.02 10.87
N ARG A 111 -24.96 4.74 10.96
CA ARG A 111 -25.51 3.88 12.01
C ARG A 111 -24.98 2.45 11.88
N ASP A 112 -24.90 1.93 10.66
CA ASP A 112 -24.40 0.59 10.37
C ASP A 112 -22.90 0.44 10.69
N VAL A 113 -22.09 1.48 10.46
CA VAL A 113 -20.69 1.50 10.91
C VAL A 113 -20.57 1.40 12.44
N GLY A 114 -21.58 1.85 13.19
CA GLY A 114 -21.64 1.76 14.66
C GLY A 114 -22.10 0.40 15.21
N ARG A 115 -22.54 -0.52 14.35
CA ARG A 115 -23.09 -1.83 14.77
C ARG A 115 -22.00 -2.82 15.19
N ALA A 116 -22.44 -3.95 15.75
CA ALA A 116 -21.58 -5.06 16.14
C ALA A 116 -21.40 -6.07 15.00
N GLU A 117 -22.40 -6.21 14.13
CA GLU A 117 -22.41 -7.20 13.06
C GLU A 117 -21.42 -6.84 11.94
N PRO A 118 -20.39 -7.68 11.67
CA PRO A 118 -19.32 -7.34 10.72
C PRO A 118 -19.83 -7.00 9.32
N TYR A 119 -20.82 -7.75 8.82
CA TYR A 119 -21.39 -7.52 7.49
C TYR A 119 -22.09 -6.15 7.37
N ARG A 120 -22.76 -5.68 8.43
CA ARG A 120 -23.38 -4.34 8.48
C ARG A 120 -22.33 -3.26 8.51
N VAL A 121 -21.30 -3.42 9.35
CA VAL A 121 -20.20 -2.45 9.44
C VAL A 121 -19.50 -2.30 8.09
N ALA A 122 -19.18 -3.41 7.43
CA ALA A 122 -18.55 -3.40 6.11
C ALA A 122 -19.45 -2.74 5.04
N ALA A 123 -20.75 -3.03 5.03
CA ALA A 123 -21.71 -2.40 4.13
C ALA A 123 -21.84 -0.89 4.38
N GLY A 124 -21.91 -0.47 5.66
CA GLY A 124 -21.93 0.94 6.05
C GLY A 124 -20.67 1.68 5.60
N LEU A 125 -19.48 1.09 5.79
CA LEU A 125 -18.21 1.66 5.32
C LEU A 125 -18.15 1.75 3.79
N ALA A 126 -18.71 0.77 3.08
CA ALA A 126 -18.84 0.82 1.63
C ALA A 126 -19.76 1.97 1.17
N ALA A 127 -20.92 2.15 1.82
CA ALA A 127 -21.84 3.24 1.53
C ALA A 127 -21.22 4.62 1.84
N VAL A 128 -20.50 4.75 2.97
CA VAL A 128 -19.71 5.96 3.30
C VAL A 128 -18.69 6.26 2.22
N ARG A 129 -17.93 5.24 1.79
CA ARG A 129 -16.99 5.37 0.66
C ARG A 129 -17.69 5.87 -0.60
N HIS A 130 -18.86 5.34 -0.95
CA HIS A 130 -19.61 5.78 -2.12
C HIS A 130 -20.05 7.24 -2.00
N ALA A 131 -20.57 7.66 -0.84
CA ALA A 131 -20.96 9.05 -0.60
C ALA A 131 -19.78 10.02 -0.72
N LEU A 132 -18.61 9.66 -0.17
CA LEU A 132 -17.38 10.45 -0.29
C LEU A 132 -16.96 10.61 -1.76
N LEU A 133 -16.95 9.53 -2.54
CA LEU A 133 -16.53 9.57 -3.95
C LEU A 133 -17.49 10.32 -4.86
N ARG A 134 -18.77 10.37 -4.51
CA ARG A 134 -19.76 11.26 -5.14
C ARG A 134 -19.60 12.72 -4.73
N ARG A 135 -18.70 13.04 -3.79
CA ARG A 135 -18.53 14.39 -3.23
C ARG A 135 -19.83 14.96 -2.65
N SER A 136 -20.60 14.09 -2.01
CA SER A 136 -21.82 14.45 -1.26
C SER A 136 -21.51 15.55 -0.25
N GLU A 137 -22.28 16.64 -0.27
CA GLU A 137 -22.14 17.74 0.67
C GLU A 137 -22.23 17.27 2.12
N ALA A 138 -23.20 16.39 2.43
CA ALA A 138 -23.40 15.83 3.75
C ALA A 138 -22.25 14.93 4.21
N ALA A 139 -21.64 14.17 3.29
CA ALA A 139 -20.47 13.36 3.61
C ALA A 139 -19.23 14.24 3.85
N LEU A 140 -19.03 15.27 3.04
CA LEU A 140 -17.91 16.20 3.19
C LEU A 140 -18.04 17.09 4.43
N GLY A 141 -19.25 17.55 4.75
CA GLY A 141 -19.53 18.29 5.98
C GLY A 141 -19.30 17.49 7.25
N ARG A 142 -19.28 16.15 7.15
CA ARG A 142 -19.00 15.21 8.26
C ARG A 142 -17.71 14.42 8.06
N LEU A 143 -16.80 14.90 7.21
CA LEU A 143 -15.59 14.18 6.84
C LEU A 143 -14.75 13.74 8.04
N GLU A 144 -14.60 14.60 9.05
CA GLU A 144 -13.83 14.29 10.26
C GLU A 144 -14.44 13.13 11.04
N GLU A 145 -15.76 13.15 11.26
CA GLU A 145 -16.48 12.08 11.94
C GLU A 145 -16.34 10.74 11.18
N LEU A 146 -16.54 10.77 9.85
CA LEU A 146 -16.43 9.59 9.00
C LEU A 146 -15.00 9.03 9.00
N LEU A 147 -13.99 9.90 9.03
CA LEU A 147 -12.59 9.51 9.16
C LEU A 147 -12.31 8.84 10.50
N GLU A 148 -12.78 9.40 11.62
CA GLU A 148 -12.61 8.77 12.94
C GLU A 148 -13.30 7.40 13.02
N LEU A 149 -14.52 7.29 12.49
CA LEU A 149 -15.25 6.02 12.43
C LEU A 149 -14.48 4.97 11.62
N ALA A 150 -13.98 5.34 10.43
CA ALA A 150 -13.22 4.41 9.61
C ALA A 150 -11.88 4.01 10.27
N LYS A 151 -11.18 4.96 10.92
CA LYS A 151 -9.96 4.66 11.69
C LYS A 151 -10.23 3.71 12.85
N LEU A 152 -11.32 3.91 13.59
CA LEU A 152 -11.72 3.02 14.68
C LEU A 152 -11.94 1.59 14.15
N ARG A 153 -12.52 1.44 12.96
CA ARG A 153 -12.75 0.14 12.34
C ARG A 153 -11.52 -0.52 11.73
N LEU A 154 -10.38 0.17 11.62
CA LEU A 154 -9.11 -0.50 11.32
C LEU A 154 -8.71 -1.50 12.40
N ALA A 155 -9.09 -1.27 13.66
CA ALA A 155 -8.77 -2.19 14.77
C ALA A 155 -9.61 -3.49 14.76
N HIS A 156 -10.55 -3.64 13.83
CA HIS A 156 -11.43 -4.80 13.78
C HIS A 156 -10.68 -6.05 13.28
N ASP A 157 -10.95 -7.22 13.87
CA ASP A 157 -10.30 -8.49 13.53
C ASP A 157 -10.81 -9.11 12.22
N ASP A 158 -12.08 -8.85 11.89
CA ASP A 158 -12.68 -9.27 10.62
C ASP A 158 -12.02 -8.56 9.42
N SER A 159 -11.48 -9.35 8.50
CA SER A 159 -10.74 -8.86 7.32
C SER A 159 -11.62 -8.08 6.34
N PHE A 160 -12.92 -8.37 6.24
CA PHE A 160 -13.85 -7.61 5.39
C PHE A 160 -14.11 -6.22 5.96
N VAL A 161 -14.31 -6.11 7.28
CA VAL A 161 -14.48 -4.82 7.95
C VAL A 161 -13.21 -3.99 7.83
N TYR A 162 -12.06 -4.60 8.10
CA TYR A 162 -10.77 -3.96 7.96
C TYR A 162 -10.51 -3.44 6.53
N GLN A 163 -10.78 -4.26 5.51
CA GLN A 163 -10.61 -3.87 4.11
C GLN A 163 -11.60 -2.76 3.70
N ALA A 164 -12.85 -2.83 4.18
CA ALA A 164 -13.84 -1.77 3.94
C ALA A 164 -13.39 -0.43 4.56
N ALA A 165 -12.79 -0.47 5.76
CA ALA A 165 -12.24 0.71 6.43
C ALA A 165 -11.07 1.32 5.65
N LEU A 166 -10.11 0.50 5.20
CA LEU A 166 -9.03 0.95 4.31
C LEU A 166 -9.56 1.62 3.04
N ASN A 167 -10.54 0.99 2.39
CA ASN A 167 -11.14 1.50 1.16
C ASN A 167 -11.85 2.85 1.38
N ALA A 168 -12.51 3.04 2.53
CA ALA A 168 -13.16 4.29 2.92
C ALA A 168 -12.14 5.39 3.22
N LEU A 169 -11.07 5.10 3.97
CA LEU A 169 -9.99 6.06 4.23
C LEU A 169 -9.27 6.49 2.95
N ALA A 170 -8.99 5.55 2.05
CA ALA A 170 -8.39 5.88 0.75
C ALA A 170 -9.32 6.74 -0.11
N ALA A 171 -10.64 6.52 -0.05
CA ALA A 171 -11.61 7.38 -0.73
C ALA A 171 -11.67 8.79 -0.12
N ALA A 172 -11.62 8.90 1.21
CA ALA A 172 -11.51 10.18 1.89
C ALA A 172 -10.24 10.95 1.44
N ALA A 173 -9.11 10.24 1.31
CA ALA A 173 -7.86 10.81 0.83
C ALA A 173 -7.92 11.27 -0.63
N GLU A 174 -8.63 10.54 -1.51
CA GLU A 174 -8.84 10.95 -2.91
C GLU A 174 -9.63 12.27 -3.00
N VAL A 175 -10.61 12.45 -2.11
CA VAL A 175 -11.54 13.59 -2.18
C VAL A 175 -11.00 14.82 -1.45
N SER A 176 -10.35 14.63 -0.29
CA SER A 176 -9.77 15.71 0.51
C SER A 176 -8.35 15.36 0.99
N PRO A 177 -7.38 15.27 0.07
CA PRO A 177 -6.02 14.82 0.40
C PRO A 177 -5.31 15.73 1.40
N ARG A 178 -5.52 17.05 1.33
CA ARG A 178 -4.92 18.03 2.24
C ARG A 178 -5.27 17.75 3.70
N THR A 179 -6.50 17.33 3.96
CA THR A 179 -6.98 17.06 5.32
C THR A 179 -6.65 15.63 5.76
N VAL A 180 -6.81 14.66 4.85
CA VAL A 180 -6.77 13.24 5.22
C VAL A 180 -5.35 12.68 5.25
N MET A 181 -4.47 13.08 4.32
CA MET A 181 -3.11 12.52 4.22
C MET A 181 -2.29 12.72 5.49
N PRO A 182 -2.25 13.92 6.13
CA PRO A 182 -1.53 14.09 7.39
C PRO A 182 -2.06 13.20 8.52
N ARG A 183 -3.39 13.02 8.59
CA ARG A 183 -4.04 12.18 9.62
C ARG A 183 -3.71 10.70 9.45
N LEU A 184 -3.60 10.22 8.21
CA LEU A 184 -3.14 8.85 7.94
C LEU A 184 -1.65 8.69 8.28
N ALA A 185 -0.83 9.70 7.99
CA ALA A 185 0.58 9.71 8.34
C ALA A 185 0.81 9.63 9.86
N GLU A 186 -0.01 10.30 10.68
CA GLU A 186 0.03 10.23 12.15
C GLU A 186 -0.15 8.80 12.71
N LEU A 187 -0.87 7.93 11.99
CA LEU A 187 -1.06 6.52 12.39
C LEU A 187 0.23 5.70 12.29
N LEU A 188 1.13 6.10 11.39
CA LEU A 188 2.41 5.43 11.17
C LEU A 188 3.50 5.92 12.12
N LEU A 189 3.41 7.16 12.60
CA LEU A 189 4.41 7.73 13.50
C LEU A 189 4.33 7.12 14.91
N PRO A 190 5.45 6.84 15.58
CA PRO A 190 5.45 6.31 16.94
C PRO A 190 4.78 7.27 17.93
N GLN A 191 3.88 6.74 18.76
CA GLN A 191 3.13 7.50 19.75
C GLN A 191 3.74 7.25 21.14
N GLY A 192 4.46 8.25 21.67
CA GLY A 192 5.05 8.23 23.02
C GLY A 192 6.54 7.92 23.07
N LYS A 193 7.20 8.39 24.14
CA LYS A 193 8.62 8.12 24.41
C LYS A 193 8.78 6.70 24.94
N PRO A 194 9.78 5.92 24.47
CA PRO A 194 10.09 4.64 25.11
C PRO A 194 10.47 4.90 26.56
N GLN A 195 9.76 4.27 27.51
CA GLN A 195 10.11 4.34 28.93
C GLN A 195 11.34 3.44 29.15
N LEU A 196 12.53 3.96 28.86
CA LEU A 196 13.78 3.29 29.22
C LEU A 196 13.84 3.17 30.75
N GLY A 197 14.02 1.94 31.26
CA GLY A 197 14.39 1.69 32.66
C GLY A 197 13.36 0.95 33.52
N ARG A 198 12.19 0.56 32.99
CA ARG A 198 11.27 -0.36 33.71
C ARG A 198 11.34 -1.78 33.12
N ARG A 199 11.36 -2.77 34.01
CA ARG A 199 11.24 -4.19 33.66
C ARG A 199 9.96 -4.38 32.83
N PRO A 200 10.01 -5.05 31.67
CA PRO A 200 8.83 -5.24 30.83
C PRO A 200 7.78 -6.00 31.65
N SER A 201 6.62 -5.37 31.81
CA SER A 201 5.42 -6.01 32.31
C SER A 201 4.59 -6.53 31.13
N ALA A 202 3.71 -7.49 31.35
CA ALA A 202 2.77 -7.95 30.32
C ALA A 202 1.95 -6.79 29.70
N ALA A 203 1.66 -5.75 30.48
CA ALA A 203 0.99 -4.54 30.00
C ALA A 203 1.89 -3.69 29.06
N CYS A 204 3.21 -3.68 29.28
CA CYS A 204 4.17 -3.02 28.40
C CYS A 204 4.26 -3.73 27.04
N GLU A 205 4.27 -5.06 27.04
CA GLU A 205 4.32 -5.88 25.82
C GLU A 205 3.03 -5.75 25.00
N ALA A 206 1.87 -5.84 25.64
CA ALA A 206 0.58 -5.63 24.98
C ALA A 206 0.48 -4.23 24.34
N ARG A 207 0.98 -3.19 25.03
CA ARG A 207 1.03 -1.83 24.48
C ARG A 207 1.98 -1.71 23.29
N ALA A 208 3.13 -2.39 23.32
CA ALA A 208 4.08 -2.40 22.21
C ALA A 208 3.52 -3.14 20.98
N ALA A 209 2.81 -4.25 21.20
CA ALA A 209 2.10 -4.98 20.16
C ALA A 209 1.01 -4.13 19.51
N ALA A 210 0.11 -3.53 20.30
CA ALA A 210 -0.94 -2.63 19.81
C ALA A 210 -0.36 -1.41 19.06
N ALA A 211 0.75 -0.85 19.55
CA ALA A 211 1.43 0.25 18.87
C ALA A 211 2.00 -0.19 17.51
N THR A 212 2.51 -1.41 17.40
CA THR A 212 3.03 -1.98 16.15
C THR A 212 1.91 -2.28 15.17
N GLU A 213 0.83 -2.88 15.65
CA GLU A 213 -0.37 -3.16 14.85
C GLU A 213 -0.97 -1.86 14.28
N ARG A 214 -1.10 -0.82 15.10
CA ARG A 214 -1.56 0.51 14.65
C ARG A 214 -0.66 1.06 13.54
N ARG A 215 0.67 0.97 13.68
CA ARG A 215 1.62 1.44 12.66
C ARG A 215 1.49 0.64 11.37
N LEU A 216 1.32 -0.68 11.45
CA LEU A 216 1.09 -1.53 10.28
C LEU A 216 -0.18 -1.14 9.53
N LYS A 217 -1.30 -1.01 10.25
CA LYS A 217 -2.59 -0.61 9.69
C LYS A 217 -2.53 0.81 9.10
N GLY A 218 -1.82 1.72 9.77
CA GLY A 218 -1.52 3.07 9.27
C GLY A 218 -0.69 3.07 7.98
N ALA A 219 0.37 2.25 7.92
CA ALA A 219 1.18 2.08 6.71
C ALA A 219 0.34 1.58 5.53
N GLN A 220 -0.53 0.60 5.76
CA GLN A 220 -1.42 0.06 4.73
C GLN A 220 -2.45 1.09 4.26
N ALA A 221 -3.08 1.83 5.18
CA ALA A 221 -4.02 2.90 4.84
C ALA A 221 -3.34 4.01 4.01
N LEU A 222 -2.15 4.44 4.43
CA LEU A 222 -1.38 5.46 3.72
C LEU A 222 -0.89 4.97 2.36
N CYS A 223 -0.44 3.72 2.26
CA CYS A 223 -0.07 3.09 0.99
C CYS A 223 -1.25 3.09 0.01
N GLN A 224 -2.43 2.70 0.49
CA GLN A 224 -3.63 2.65 -0.34
C GLN A 224 -4.09 4.06 -0.77
N ALA A 225 -3.94 5.06 0.09
CA ALA A 225 -4.19 6.45 -0.27
C ALA A 225 -3.20 6.96 -1.35
N VAL A 226 -1.91 6.66 -1.20
CA VAL A 226 -0.85 7.02 -2.19
C VAL A 226 -1.14 6.38 -3.55
N LEU A 227 -1.45 5.08 -3.58
CA LEU A 227 -1.82 4.36 -4.80
C LEU A 227 -3.03 5.00 -5.49
N ARG A 228 -4.01 5.41 -4.69
CA ARG A 228 -5.28 5.94 -5.17
C ARG A 228 -5.17 7.37 -5.69
N LEU A 229 -4.34 8.20 -5.06
CA LEU A 229 -4.08 9.56 -5.52
C LEU A 229 -3.36 9.56 -6.87
N GLY A 230 -2.43 8.63 -7.10
CA GLY A 230 -1.71 8.51 -8.36
C GLY A 230 -1.18 9.87 -8.83
N ALA A 231 -1.50 10.28 -10.06
CA ALA A 231 -1.03 11.55 -10.63
C ALA A 231 -1.39 12.81 -9.82
N THR A 232 -2.36 12.75 -8.89
CA THR A 232 -2.74 13.87 -8.01
C THR A 232 -1.94 13.92 -6.69
N LEU A 233 -1.05 12.96 -6.45
CA LEU A 233 -0.19 12.89 -5.28
C LEU A 233 0.82 14.05 -5.12
N PRO A 234 1.49 14.60 -6.18
CA PRO A 234 2.58 15.57 -6.02
C PRO A 234 2.33 16.73 -5.04
N PRO A 235 1.20 17.47 -5.09
CA PRO A 235 0.93 18.55 -4.15
C PRO A 235 0.68 18.11 -2.69
N HIS A 236 0.60 16.80 -2.45
CA HIS A 236 0.28 16.20 -1.14
C HIS A 236 1.36 15.21 -0.68
N ALA A 237 2.43 15.05 -1.46
CA ALA A 237 3.45 14.05 -1.22
C ALA A 237 4.18 14.26 0.11
N ASP A 238 4.45 15.52 0.47
CA ASP A 238 5.18 15.87 1.70
C ASP A 238 4.52 15.31 2.95
N ALA A 239 3.17 15.33 3.00
CA ALA A 239 2.40 14.81 4.11
C ALA A 239 2.59 13.29 4.31
N ALA A 240 2.84 12.54 3.23
CA ALA A 240 3.08 11.10 3.28
C ALA A 240 4.56 10.75 3.45
N MET A 241 5.45 11.50 2.79
CA MET A 241 6.83 11.11 2.57
C MET A 241 7.61 10.99 3.88
N ALA A 242 7.45 11.96 4.79
CA ALA A 242 8.13 11.92 6.09
C ALA A 242 7.74 10.68 6.91
N ALA A 243 6.45 10.35 6.96
CA ALA A 243 5.96 9.19 7.69
C ALA A 243 6.38 7.87 7.02
N LEU A 244 6.34 7.78 5.70
CA LEU A 244 6.77 6.59 4.96
C LEU A 244 8.28 6.34 5.11
N LEU A 245 9.11 7.38 5.07
CA LEU A 245 10.55 7.27 5.31
C LEU A 245 10.85 6.85 6.76
N ALA A 246 10.08 7.36 7.73
CA ALA A 246 10.18 6.91 9.11
C ALA A 246 9.78 5.43 9.25
N GLY A 247 8.67 5.02 8.64
CA GLY A 247 8.19 3.64 8.65
C GLY A 247 9.08 2.65 7.88
N ALA A 248 9.86 3.12 6.89
CA ALA A 248 10.88 2.31 6.24
C ALA A 248 12.02 1.90 7.19
N ARG A 249 12.16 2.57 8.33
CA ARG A 249 13.11 2.28 9.41
C ARG A 249 12.45 1.66 10.65
N ASP A 250 11.20 1.21 10.55
CA ASP A 250 10.47 0.61 11.67
C ASP A 250 11.11 -0.71 12.13
N ASP A 251 11.00 -1.04 13.41
CA ASP A 251 11.49 -2.33 13.95
C ASP A 251 10.71 -3.51 13.34
N CYS A 252 9.44 -3.32 13.02
CA CYS A 252 8.59 -4.35 12.42
C CYS A 252 8.83 -4.48 10.90
N ALA A 253 9.20 -5.68 10.46
CA ALA A 253 9.45 -5.98 9.05
C ALA A 253 8.24 -5.74 8.13
N ALA A 254 7.02 -6.04 8.61
CA ALA A 254 5.79 -5.83 7.83
C ALA A 254 5.48 -4.34 7.62
N VAL A 255 5.78 -3.49 8.61
CA VAL A 255 5.65 -2.04 8.50
C VAL A 255 6.66 -1.52 7.47
N ARG A 256 7.93 -1.94 7.57
CA ARG A 256 8.97 -1.56 6.59
C ARG A 256 8.60 -1.93 5.17
N ALA A 257 8.17 -3.18 4.94
CA ALA A 257 7.78 -3.67 3.63
C ALA A 257 6.62 -2.85 3.04
N SER A 258 5.59 -2.57 3.85
CA SER A 258 4.44 -1.76 3.44
C SER A 258 4.85 -0.34 3.07
N CYS A 259 5.74 0.27 3.86
CA CYS A 259 6.23 1.62 3.62
C CYS A 259 7.12 1.71 2.37
N LEU A 260 8.02 0.74 2.16
CA LEU A 260 8.87 0.66 0.97
C LEU A 260 8.04 0.47 -0.31
N ALA A 261 6.99 -0.34 -0.27
CA ALA A 261 6.06 -0.50 -1.40
C ALA A 261 5.33 0.83 -1.73
N ALA A 262 4.89 1.56 -0.70
CA ALA A 262 4.29 2.88 -0.87
C ALA A 262 5.29 3.91 -1.40
N LEU A 263 6.53 3.91 -0.91
CA LEU A 263 7.62 4.76 -1.40
C LEU A 263 7.96 4.48 -2.86
N ALA A 264 8.04 3.22 -3.27
CA ALA A 264 8.27 2.85 -4.66
C ALA A 264 7.14 3.39 -5.57
N THR A 265 5.89 3.28 -5.11
CA THR A 265 4.73 3.84 -5.80
C THR A 265 4.80 5.36 -5.89
N ALA A 266 5.07 6.04 -4.77
CA ALA A 266 5.20 7.49 -4.73
C ALA A 266 6.35 7.97 -5.61
N ALA A 267 7.53 7.34 -5.54
CA ALA A 267 8.70 7.69 -6.36
C ALA A 267 8.42 7.54 -7.87
N SER A 268 7.69 6.50 -8.27
CA SER A 268 7.28 6.31 -9.67
C SER A 268 6.30 7.40 -10.14
N THR A 269 5.45 7.87 -9.23
CA THR A 269 4.40 8.86 -9.51
C THR A 269 4.95 10.27 -9.56
N LEU A 270 5.84 10.60 -8.62
CA LEU A 270 6.51 11.89 -8.50
C LEU A 270 7.65 12.05 -9.51
N ARG A 271 7.94 11.00 -10.29
CA ARG A 271 9.10 10.92 -11.21
C ARG A 271 10.42 11.23 -10.49
N LEU A 272 10.51 10.90 -9.20
CA LEU A 272 11.75 11.00 -8.42
C LEU A 272 12.76 9.91 -8.81
N ALA A 273 12.31 8.90 -9.56
CA ALA A 273 13.22 8.05 -10.30
C ALA A 273 13.90 8.91 -11.37
N LEU A 274 15.06 9.46 -11.01
CA LEU A 274 16.03 10.00 -11.94
C LEU A 274 16.21 8.95 -13.05
N HIS A 275 15.87 9.35 -14.27
CA HIS A 275 16.25 8.63 -15.46
C HIS A 275 17.79 8.53 -15.47
N PRO A 276 18.42 7.38 -15.77
CA PRO A 276 19.82 7.39 -16.17
C PRO A 276 19.99 8.18 -17.48
#